data_AF-A0A6N8R5J3-F1
#
_entry.id   AF-A0A6N8R5J3-F1
#
_cell.length_a   1.000
_cell.length_b   1.000
_cell.length_c   1.000
_cell.angle_alpha   90.00
_cell.angle_beta   90.00
_cell.angle_gamma   90.00
#
_symmetry.space_group_name_H-M   'P 1'
#
loop_
_entity.id
_entity.type
_entity.pdbx_description
1 polymer ?
#
loop_
_entity_poly.entity_id
_entity_poly.type
_entity_poly.pdbx_seq_one_letter_code
_entity_poly.pdbx_strand_id
1 'polypeptide(L)'
;MEISLYEPIEGVTARQFRDSLMAAKGPVTVAINSGGGNVTDGMAMFNALRTYKGHTVARIDGIAASMATIVALGARRVVMADNGWWMIHNPWGVFVGESEDLRKKADMMEKIGKAMLDTYVAKTGLPESEIKAMMDAETWLTAEEAKEKGFIDEIYPAEGQALAMAPGCGSLVEKFTRTPESIIASMKKGDTGSANEREKRKKEADVLFAYWKNSSYEWLPGIVEEFISGSITAEEARKKHLEKLAEETTPCAGPGAMNMYAGNGNIVGDSVKAALMARSGLADVEKDNRYNGYSLRELARASLVDRGVSGIPGNPLGMVGMAFTHSSSDFGGILADVAHKSLLKGWEDSPETFHAWTKKGTLTDFKVAHRVGMDGFKSLRKVLPGSEYKYASTSDRSEPIALATYGELFSIDRQAIINDDMSALTSIPQQMGAAASRTVGDLVYAVLVANQRMGDKNPLFDAKHSNLINSELDIPGLSAARKAMRMQKNNAGAVLNIPPRFLLVPVELEDRATQLIRSTSLPDAQNSGVFNPYNDALTVITEARLDADSVKSWYLLAGQGSDTIEVAYLDGIDTPYLEQQQGFTVDGVTFKVRIDAGVSPLDWRGMVKSSGG
;
A
#
# COMPACT_ATOMS: atom_id res chain seq x y z
N MET A 1 12.35 53.39 -9.11
CA MET A 1 11.94 52.56 -7.95
C MET A 1 12.23 51.12 -8.31
N GLU A 2 12.70 50.31 -7.37
CA GLU A 2 12.90 48.87 -7.58
C GLU A 2 11.86 48.09 -6.76
N ILE A 3 11.29 47.03 -7.35
CA ILE A 3 10.37 46.11 -6.71
C ILE A 3 10.93 44.70 -6.88
N SER A 4 11.13 43.98 -5.78
CA SER A 4 11.74 42.63 -5.80
C SER A 4 10.65 41.55 -5.81
N LEU A 5 10.74 40.63 -6.77
CA LEU A 5 9.96 39.38 -6.86
C LEU A 5 10.90 38.18 -6.63
N TYR A 6 11.15 37.91 -5.35
CA TYR A 6 12.11 36.89 -4.86
C TYR A 6 11.38 35.82 -4.04
N GLU A 7 10.07 35.71 -4.18
CA GLU A 7 9.25 34.71 -3.50
C GLU A 7 8.42 33.95 -4.54
N PRO A 8 7.87 32.77 -4.17
CA PRO A 8 6.80 32.15 -4.95
C PRO A 8 5.63 33.13 -5.15
N ILE A 9 5.02 33.10 -6.32
CA ILE A 9 3.87 33.96 -6.63
C ILE A 9 2.64 33.41 -5.90
N GLU A 10 2.23 34.10 -4.84
CA GLU A 10 1.02 33.80 -4.07
C GLU A 10 0.26 35.10 -3.75
N GLY A 11 -1.01 34.97 -3.32
CA GLY A 11 -1.92 36.12 -3.18
C GLY A 11 -1.45 37.25 -2.26
N VAL A 12 -0.56 36.98 -1.29
CA VAL A 12 0.06 38.01 -0.44
C VAL A 12 1.11 38.79 -1.22
N THR A 13 2.05 38.10 -1.86
CA THR A 13 3.12 38.68 -2.68
C THR A 13 2.55 39.48 -3.86
N ALA A 14 1.52 38.95 -4.54
CA ALA A 14 0.87 39.65 -5.66
C ALA A 14 0.17 40.94 -5.24
N ARG A 15 -0.46 40.96 -4.05
CA ARG A 15 -1.07 42.16 -3.48
C ARG A 15 -0.02 43.21 -3.14
N GLN A 16 1.03 42.81 -2.40
CA GLN A 16 2.12 43.71 -2.03
C GLN A 16 2.85 44.28 -3.24
N PHE A 17 3.06 43.46 -4.29
CA PHE A 17 3.64 43.89 -5.55
C PHE A 17 2.78 44.97 -6.21
N ARG A 18 1.48 44.73 -6.34
CA ARG A 18 0.55 45.70 -6.95
C ARG A 18 0.51 46.99 -6.15
N ASP A 19 0.40 46.90 -4.83
CA ASP A 19 0.34 48.08 -3.97
C ASP A 19 1.64 48.91 -4.08
N SER A 20 2.80 48.22 -4.15
CA SER A 20 4.10 48.86 -4.41
C SER A 20 4.18 49.52 -5.80
N LEU A 21 3.66 48.85 -6.83
CA LEU A 21 3.61 49.38 -8.19
C LEU A 21 2.70 50.62 -8.28
N MET A 22 1.57 50.61 -7.58
CA MET A 22 0.62 51.73 -7.54
C MET A 22 1.16 52.93 -6.75
N ALA A 23 2.02 52.68 -5.76
CA ALA A 23 2.72 53.73 -5.03
C ALA A 23 3.86 54.39 -5.83
N ALA A 24 4.34 53.73 -6.90
CA ALA A 24 5.46 54.21 -7.70
C ALA A 24 5.07 55.43 -8.57
N LYS A 25 5.85 56.51 -8.50
CA LYS A 25 5.62 57.77 -9.24
C LYS A 25 6.54 57.98 -10.45
N GLY A 26 7.27 56.96 -10.92
CA GLY A 26 8.29 57.10 -11.96
C GLY A 26 8.75 55.75 -12.53
N PRO A 27 9.90 55.66 -13.21
CA PRO A 27 10.39 54.39 -13.75
C PRO A 27 10.52 53.30 -12.68
N VAL A 28 10.09 52.08 -13.02
CA VAL A 28 10.09 50.92 -12.14
C VAL A 28 10.95 49.81 -12.72
N THR A 29 11.91 49.32 -11.93
CA THR A 29 12.62 48.07 -12.20
C THR A 29 11.99 46.97 -11.35
N VAL A 30 11.59 45.88 -11.97
CA VAL A 30 11.12 44.68 -11.28
C VAL A 30 12.28 43.68 -11.28
N ALA A 31 12.94 43.54 -10.15
CA ALA A 31 14.01 42.56 -9.96
C ALA A 31 13.39 41.18 -9.71
N ILE A 32 13.70 40.18 -10.54
CA ILE A 32 13.05 38.87 -10.54
C ILE A 32 14.07 37.77 -10.30
N ASN A 33 13.77 36.95 -9.29
CA ASN A 33 14.44 35.70 -9.01
C ASN A 33 13.43 34.72 -8.38
N SER A 34 12.53 34.18 -9.20
CA SER A 34 11.38 33.41 -8.75
C SER A 34 11.10 32.20 -9.63
N GLY A 35 10.71 31.09 -8.98
CA GLY A 35 10.26 29.87 -9.63
C GLY A 35 8.86 29.95 -10.25
N GLY A 36 8.13 31.06 -10.00
CA GLY A 36 6.72 31.22 -10.37
C GLY A 36 5.77 30.86 -9.23
N GLY A 37 4.55 30.44 -9.56
CA GLY A 37 3.51 30.14 -8.57
C GLY A 37 2.10 30.19 -9.15
N ASN A 38 1.17 30.77 -8.41
CA ASN A 38 -0.24 30.86 -8.76
C ASN A 38 -0.48 31.63 -10.08
N VAL A 39 -1.21 31.01 -11.01
CA VAL A 39 -1.45 31.55 -12.36
C VAL A 39 -2.33 32.80 -12.35
N THR A 40 -3.39 32.81 -11.53
CA THR A 40 -4.29 33.96 -11.46
C THR A 40 -3.61 35.19 -10.87
N ASP A 41 -2.79 35.01 -9.83
CA ASP A 41 -2.02 36.08 -9.20
C ASP A 41 -0.94 36.63 -10.15
N GLY A 42 -0.20 35.75 -10.84
CA GLY A 42 0.79 36.17 -11.82
C GLY A 42 0.18 36.93 -13.00
N MET A 43 -0.99 36.51 -13.50
CA MET A 43 -1.70 37.23 -14.54
C MET A 43 -2.18 38.61 -14.08
N ALA A 44 -2.60 38.75 -12.83
CA ALA A 44 -2.94 40.04 -12.25
C ALA A 44 -1.73 40.99 -12.20
N MET A 45 -0.56 40.48 -11.81
CA MET A 45 0.69 41.26 -11.81
C MET A 45 1.12 41.66 -13.22
N PHE A 46 1.03 40.75 -14.19
CA PHE A 46 1.27 41.03 -15.61
C PHE A 46 0.40 42.19 -16.11
N ASN A 47 -0.91 42.11 -15.85
CA ASN A 47 -1.85 43.15 -16.26
C ASN A 47 -1.59 44.49 -15.56
N ALA A 48 -1.21 44.47 -14.28
CA ALA A 48 -0.83 45.67 -13.54
C ALA A 48 0.40 46.35 -14.16
N LEU A 49 1.42 45.59 -14.57
CA LEU A 49 2.59 46.13 -15.25
C LEU A 49 2.26 46.71 -16.63
N ARG A 50 1.38 46.05 -17.40
CA ARG A 50 0.92 46.53 -18.71
C ARG A 50 0.12 47.82 -18.63
N THR A 51 -0.63 48.02 -17.54
CA THR A 51 -1.44 49.23 -17.31
C THR A 51 -0.65 50.38 -16.68
N TYR A 52 0.55 50.12 -16.16
CA TYR A 52 1.41 51.14 -15.58
C TYR A 52 1.91 52.13 -16.64
N LYS A 53 1.70 53.43 -16.39
CA LYS A 53 2.04 54.50 -17.36
C LYS A 53 3.54 54.80 -17.43
N GLY A 54 4.29 54.56 -16.35
CA GLY A 54 5.74 54.76 -16.33
C GLY A 54 6.50 53.68 -17.10
N HIS A 55 7.81 53.89 -17.30
CA HIS A 55 8.66 52.89 -17.93
C HIS A 55 8.96 51.75 -16.95
N THR A 56 8.66 50.51 -17.36
CA THR A 56 8.92 49.30 -16.57
C THR A 56 9.99 48.45 -17.21
N VAL A 57 10.97 48.00 -16.41
CA VAL A 57 12.00 47.04 -16.81
C VAL A 57 11.93 45.83 -15.90
N ALA A 58 11.74 44.63 -16.43
CA ALA A 58 11.95 43.39 -15.69
C ALA A 58 13.43 43.02 -15.79
N ARG A 59 14.11 42.91 -14.64
CA ARG A 59 15.52 42.51 -14.54
C ARG A 59 15.58 41.13 -13.90
N ILE A 60 16.02 40.12 -14.64
CA ILE A 60 16.15 38.75 -14.15
C ILE A 60 17.54 38.58 -13.54
N ASP A 61 17.58 38.61 -12.21
CA ASP A 61 18.83 38.56 -11.43
C ASP A 61 19.32 37.11 -11.19
N GLY A 62 18.45 36.12 -11.39
CA GLY A 62 18.79 34.70 -11.24
C GLY A 62 17.90 33.79 -12.08
N ILE A 63 16.71 33.45 -11.59
CA ILE A 63 15.77 32.57 -12.31
C ILE A 63 14.44 33.29 -12.56
N ALA A 64 13.89 33.15 -13.76
CA ALA A 64 12.48 33.38 -14.04
C ALA A 64 11.89 32.09 -14.62
N ALA A 65 11.11 31.36 -13.81
CA ALA A 65 10.45 30.13 -14.24
C ALA A 65 8.93 30.22 -14.12
N SER A 66 8.21 29.45 -14.96
CA SER A 66 6.75 29.36 -14.91
C SER A 66 6.12 30.76 -14.94
N MET A 67 5.16 31.07 -14.07
CA MET A 67 4.46 32.36 -14.03
C MET A 67 5.36 33.59 -13.83
N ALA A 68 6.58 33.44 -13.30
CA ALA A 68 7.51 34.57 -13.18
C ALA A 68 7.93 35.11 -14.55
N THR A 69 8.02 34.24 -15.57
CA THR A 69 8.30 34.66 -16.96
C THR A 69 7.15 35.50 -17.51
N ILE A 70 5.90 35.07 -17.33
CA ILE A 70 4.72 35.84 -17.72
C ILE A 70 4.72 37.21 -17.03
N VAL A 71 4.97 37.28 -15.72
CA VAL A 71 5.09 38.57 -15.00
C VAL A 71 6.17 39.45 -15.61
N ALA A 72 7.35 38.90 -15.91
CA ALA A 72 8.44 39.64 -16.55
C ALA A 72 8.00 40.24 -17.90
N LEU A 73 7.26 39.48 -18.72
CA LEU A 73 6.72 39.93 -20.01
C LEU A 73 5.62 41.02 -19.89
N GLY A 74 5.18 41.32 -18.67
CA GLY A 74 4.30 42.46 -18.38
C GLY A 74 5.03 43.79 -18.41
N ALA A 75 6.34 43.78 -18.19
CA ALA A 75 7.17 44.98 -18.28
C ALA A 75 7.41 45.40 -19.75
N ARG A 76 7.76 46.67 -19.97
CA ARG A 76 8.05 47.17 -21.34
C ARG A 76 9.36 46.63 -21.91
N ARG A 77 10.30 46.29 -21.03
CA ARG A 77 11.61 45.77 -21.39
C ARG A 77 11.99 44.66 -20.41
N VAL A 78 12.61 43.61 -20.91
CA VAL A 78 13.09 42.47 -20.12
C VAL A 78 14.59 42.33 -20.35
N VAL A 79 15.35 42.36 -19.26
CA VAL A 79 16.81 42.20 -19.28
C VAL A 79 17.19 41.09 -18.31
N MET A 80 18.23 40.33 -18.62
CA MET A 80 18.59 39.13 -17.88
C MET A 80 20.10 39.06 -17.66
N ALA A 81 20.52 38.64 -16.47
CA ALA A 81 21.92 38.39 -16.19
C ALA A 81 22.45 37.29 -17.12
N ASP A 82 23.70 37.38 -17.57
CA ASP A 82 24.35 36.39 -18.45
C ASP A 82 24.36 34.97 -17.88
N ASN A 83 24.35 34.84 -16.56
CA ASN A 83 24.26 33.56 -15.86
C ASN A 83 22.82 33.11 -15.53
N GLY A 84 21.80 33.89 -15.89
CA GLY A 84 20.41 33.62 -15.51
C GLY A 84 19.75 32.44 -16.23
N TRP A 85 18.60 32.00 -15.71
CA TRP A 85 17.74 30.98 -16.35
C TRP A 85 16.32 31.46 -16.63
N TRP A 86 15.80 31.08 -17.80
CA TRP A 86 14.43 31.29 -18.22
C TRP A 86 13.75 29.94 -18.45
N MET A 87 12.55 29.72 -17.88
CA MET A 87 11.84 28.44 -18.05
C MET A 87 10.36 28.62 -18.35
N ILE A 88 9.90 27.89 -19.38
CA ILE A 88 8.48 27.80 -19.75
C ILE A 88 8.01 26.34 -19.73
N HIS A 89 6.78 26.15 -19.27
CA HIS A 89 6.11 24.85 -19.19
C HIS A 89 4.59 25.02 -19.22
N ASN A 90 3.86 23.93 -19.41
CA ASN A 90 2.40 23.92 -19.33
C ASN A 90 1.88 24.18 -17.90
N PRO A 91 0.68 24.75 -17.72
CA PRO A 91 0.11 24.91 -16.40
C PRO A 91 -0.12 23.54 -15.75
N TRP A 92 0.18 23.45 -14.45
CA TRP A 92 0.05 22.21 -13.68
C TRP A 92 -0.80 22.41 -12.43
N GLY A 93 -1.55 21.38 -12.02
CA GLY A 93 -2.35 21.38 -10.80
C GLY A 93 -2.88 20.00 -10.44
N VAL A 94 -3.28 19.83 -9.17
CA VAL A 94 -3.90 18.60 -8.65
C VAL A 94 -5.39 18.85 -8.45
N PHE A 95 -6.21 17.97 -9.01
CA PHE A 95 -7.67 18.04 -8.90
C PHE A 95 -8.21 16.69 -8.46
N VAL A 96 -9.21 16.70 -7.58
CA VAL A 96 -9.91 15.52 -7.07
C VAL A 96 -11.40 15.74 -7.30
N GLY A 97 -12.09 14.75 -7.86
CA GLY A 97 -13.51 14.82 -8.20
C GLY A 97 -13.93 13.67 -9.13
N GLU A 98 -15.19 13.66 -9.54
CA GLU A 98 -15.70 12.67 -10.48
C GLU A 98 -15.17 12.91 -11.91
N SER A 99 -15.40 11.95 -12.82
CA SER A 99 -14.86 12.03 -14.19
C SER A 99 -15.28 13.32 -14.93
N GLU A 100 -16.47 13.85 -14.69
CA GLU A 100 -16.93 15.10 -15.29
C GLU A 100 -16.23 16.33 -14.69
N ASP A 101 -15.97 16.32 -13.38
CA ASP A 101 -15.22 17.38 -12.71
C ASP A 101 -13.79 17.45 -13.24
N LEU A 102 -13.13 16.30 -13.40
CA LEU A 102 -11.77 16.22 -13.92
C LEU A 102 -11.68 16.71 -15.37
N ARG A 103 -12.66 16.39 -16.22
CA ARG A 103 -12.75 16.95 -17.59
C ARG A 103 -12.92 18.47 -17.57
N LYS A 104 -13.83 19.01 -16.75
CA LYS A 104 -14.01 20.47 -16.61
C LYS A 104 -12.73 21.18 -16.16
N LYS A 105 -11.96 20.56 -15.26
CA LYS A 105 -10.66 21.10 -14.82
C LYS A 105 -9.60 21.01 -15.92
N ALA A 106 -9.54 19.91 -16.68
CA ALA A 106 -8.65 19.79 -17.83
C ALA A 106 -8.95 20.88 -18.89
N ASP A 107 -10.21 21.06 -19.27
CA ASP A 107 -10.63 22.10 -20.23
C ASP A 107 -10.25 23.52 -19.75
N MET A 108 -10.36 23.77 -18.44
CA MET A 108 -9.93 25.04 -17.85
C MET A 108 -8.41 25.22 -17.93
N MET A 109 -7.63 24.17 -17.66
CA MET A 109 -6.17 24.20 -17.75
C MET A 109 -5.70 24.41 -19.18
N GLU A 110 -6.38 23.85 -20.18
CA GLU A 110 -6.09 24.10 -21.60
C GLU A 110 -6.31 25.58 -21.97
N LYS A 111 -7.40 26.19 -21.50
CA LYS A 111 -7.68 27.62 -21.72
C LYS A 111 -6.61 28.51 -21.08
N ILE A 112 -6.19 28.18 -19.86
CA ILE A 112 -5.10 28.88 -19.17
C ILE A 112 -3.79 28.73 -19.95
N GLY A 113 -3.47 27.50 -20.37
CA GLY A 113 -2.28 27.20 -21.15
C GLY A 113 -2.25 27.97 -22.47
N LYS A 114 -3.40 28.08 -23.16
CA LYS A 114 -3.53 28.88 -24.38
C LYS A 114 -3.24 30.36 -24.14
N ALA A 115 -3.71 30.94 -23.05
CA ALA A 115 -3.43 32.34 -22.72
C ALA A 115 -1.93 32.60 -22.43
N MET A 116 -1.25 31.65 -21.78
CA MET A 116 0.21 31.71 -21.56
C MET A 116 0.95 31.59 -22.89
N LEU A 117 0.59 30.60 -23.71
CA LEU A 117 1.13 30.38 -25.05
C LEU A 117 1.02 31.65 -25.92
N ASP A 118 -0.15 32.29 -25.94
CA ASP A 118 -0.39 33.51 -26.71
C ASP A 118 0.48 34.68 -26.24
N THR A 119 0.74 34.76 -24.94
CA THR A 119 1.63 35.79 -24.38
C THR A 119 3.07 35.59 -24.85
N TYR A 120 3.57 34.35 -24.87
CA TYR A 120 4.90 34.03 -25.37
C TYR A 120 5.03 34.23 -26.88
N VAL A 121 4.04 33.81 -27.66
CA VAL A 121 3.99 34.04 -29.12
C VAL A 121 4.04 35.53 -29.41
N ALA A 122 3.24 36.33 -28.70
CA ALA A 122 3.21 37.78 -28.88
C ALA A 122 4.54 38.47 -28.53
N LYS A 123 5.29 37.95 -27.55
CA LYS A 123 6.61 38.48 -27.16
C LYS A 123 7.71 38.08 -28.15
N THR A 124 7.76 36.80 -28.49
CA THR A 124 8.88 36.19 -29.24
C THR A 124 8.75 36.35 -30.75
N GLY A 125 7.52 36.40 -31.27
CA GLY A 125 7.23 36.33 -32.70
C GLY A 125 7.42 34.93 -33.32
N LEU A 126 7.73 33.92 -32.50
CA LEU A 126 7.87 32.54 -32.96
C LEU A 126 6.51 31.90 -33.27
N PRO A 127 6.46 30.87 -34.14
CA PRO A 127 5.22 30.15 -34.43
C PRO A 127 4.61 29.52 -33.16
N GLU A 128 3.28 29.55 -33.05
CA GLU A 128 2.55 28.96 -31.92
C GLU A 128 2.95 27.50 -31.67
N SER A 129 3.16 26.72 -32.74
CA SER A 129 3.59 25.32 -32.65
C SER A 129 4.96 25.16 -32.00
N GLU A 130 5.89 26.10 -32.21
CA GLU A 130 7.23 26.04 -31.63
C GLU A 130 7.18 26.33 -30.13
N ILE A 131 6.48 27.41 -29.74
CA ILE A 131 6.32 27.75 -28.32
C ILE A 131 5.55 26.65 -27.59
N LYS A 132 4.51 26.08 -28.21
CA LYS A 132 3.77 24.96 -27.63
C LYS A 132 4.69 23.76 -27.39
N ALA A 133 5.52 23.40 -28.37
CA ALA A 133 6.48 22.30 -28.21
C ALA A 133 7.47 22.57 -27.06
N MET A 134 7.91 23.83 -26.89
CA MET A 134 8.78 24.20 -25.78
C MET A 134 8.06 24.12 -24.41
N MET A 135 6.79 24.51 -24.33
CA MET A 135 5.98 24.38 -23.11
C MET A 135 5.70 22.91 -22.77
N ASP A 136 5.38 22.08 -23.77
CA ASP A 136 5.19 20.64 -23.61
C ASP A 136 6.47 19.95 -23.12
N ALA A 137 7.63 20.46 -23.51
CA ALA A 137 8.93 19.90 -23.18
C ALA A 137 9.53 20.36 -21.85
N GLU A 138 8.87 21.27 -21.10
CA GLU A 138 9.42 21.95 -19.92
C GLU A 138 10.81 22.56 -20.23
N THR A 139 10.85 23.56 -21.11
CA THR A 139 12.11 24.05 -21.66
C THR A 139 12.78 25.09 -20.77
N TRP A 140 14.05 24.83 -20.44
CA TRP A 140 14.96 25.76 -19.78
C TRP A 140 15.90 26.38 -20.81
N LEU A 141 16.11 27.70 -20.71
CA LEU A 141 16.94 28.49 -21.63
C LEU A 141 17.97 29.29 -20.84
N THR A 142 19.20 29.37 -21.36
CA THR A 142 20.19 30.35 -20.90
C THR A 142 19.78 31.76 -21.33
N ALA A 143 20.49 32.79 -20.84
CA ALA A 143 20.26 34.16 -21.25
C ALA A 143 20.44 34.36 -22.77
N GLU A 144 21.44 33.71 -23.37
CA GLU A 144 21.69 33.75 -24.82
C GLU A 144 20.53 33.11 -25.60
N GLU A 145 20.13 31.90 -25.22
CA GLU A 145 19.04 31.17 -25.88
C GLU A 145 17.71 31.92 -25.74
N ALA A 146 17.44 32.47 -24.55
CA ALA A 146 16.24 33.27 -24.30
C ALA A 146 16.22 34.55 -25.14
N LYS A 147 17.38 35.20 -25.34
CA LYS A 147 17.50 36.39 -26.21
C LYS A 147 17.35 36.03 -27.68
N GLU A 148 18.01 34.97 -28.13
CA GLU A 148 17.93 34.48 -29.51
C GLU A 148 16.48 34.14 -29.89
N LYS A 149 15.75 33.51 -28.96
CA LYS A 149 14.33 33.16 -29.13
C LYS A 149 13.36 34.32 -28.84
N GLY A 150 13.86 35.51 -28.49
CA GLY A 150 13.07 36.73 -28.32
C GLY A 150 12.29 36.84 -27.01
N PHE A 151 12.56 36.00 -26.00
CA PHE A 151 11.92 36.10 -24.68
C PHE A 151 12.42 37.32 -23.89
N ILE A 152 13.68 37.72 -24.09
CA ILE A 152 14.31 38.87 -23.43
C ILE A 152 14.90 39.84 -24.46
N ASP A 153 15.10 41.08 -24.06
CA ASP A 153 15.59 42.16 -24.93
C ASP A 153 17.11 42.38 -24.82
N GLU A 154 17.69 42.19 -23.63
CA GLU A 154 19.11 42.45 -23.38
C GLU A 154 19.70 41.50 -22.33
N ILE A 155 21.00 41.22 -22.46
CA ILE A 155 21.78 40.46 -21.48
C ILE A 155 22.76 41.44 -20.84
N TYR A 156 22.91 41.40 -19.52
CA TYR A 156 23.91 42.19 -18.78
C TYR A 156 24.85 41.27 -17.99
N PRO A 157 26.11 41.69 -17.75
CA PRO A 157 27.07 40.87 -17.01
C PRO A 157 26.68 40.76 -15.53
N ALA A 158 26.69 39.54 -14.98
CA ALA A 158 26.53 39.33 -13.54
C ALA A 158 27.82 39.76 -12.79
N GLU A 159 27.87 41.01 -12.32
CA GLU A 159 29.01 41.51 -11.51
C GLU A 159 29.04 40.84 -10.12
N GLY A 160 29.63 39.64 -10.03
CA GLY A 160 29.94 38.97 -8.75
C GLY A 160 28.74 38.43 -7.96
N GLN A 161 27.52 38.48 -8.51
CA GLN A 161 26.33 37.87 -7.90
C GLN A 161 26.28 36.37 -8.22
N ALA A 162 26.38 35.54 -7.19
CA ALA A 162 26.22 34.10 -7.33
C ALA A 162 24.77 33.75 -7.68
N LEU A 163 24.57 32.75 -8.55
CA LEU A 163 23.26 32.15 -8.77
C LEU A 163 22.75 31.56 -7.44
N ALA A 164 21.76 32.21 -6.86
CA ALA A 164 21.04 31.70 -5.71
C ALA A 164 19.55 31.79 -6.03
N MET A 165 18.84 30.67 -5.95
CA MET A 165 17.38 30.71 -5.94
C MET A 165 16.90 31.43 -4.70
N ALA A 166 15.84 32.21 -4.83
CA ALA A 166 15.31 32.91 -3.69
C ALA A 166 14.61 31.94 -2.68
N PRO A 167 14.61 32.26 -1.37
CA PRO A 167 14.09 31.37 -0.34
C PRO A 167 12.66 30.90 -0.63
N GLY A 168 12.39 29.61 -0.43
CA GLY A 168 11.07 29.01 -0.68
C GLY A 168 10.79 28.63 -2.15
N CYS A 169 11.60 29.06 -3.12
CA CYS A 169 11.44 28.67 -4.52
C CYS A 169 12.02 27.27 -4.83
N GLY A 170 12.87 26.72 -3.96
CA GLY A 170 13.53 25.42 -4.17
C GLY A 170 12.55 24.24 -4.32
N SER A 171 11.54 24.16 -3.44
CA SER A 171 10.53 23.10 -3.46
C SER A 171 9.57 23.17 -4.66
N LEU A 172 9.49 24.32 -5.33
CA LEU A 172 8.72 24.49 -6.56
C LEU A 172 9.51 23.97 -7.77
N VAL A 173 10.82 24.23 -7.81
CA VAL A 173 11.70 23.78 -8.90
C VAL A 173 12.02 22.29 -8.83
N GLU A 174 11.99 21.68 -7.64
CA GLU A 174 12.06 20.22 -7.46
C GLU A 174 10.89 19.46 -8.10
N LYS A 175 9.76 20.13 -8.35
CA LYS A 175 8.58 19.52 -8.97
C LYS A 175 8.68 19.45 -10.50
N PHE A 176 9.61 20.19 -11.11
CA PHE A 176 9.84 20.15 -12.55
C PHE A 176 10.68 18.93 -12.91
N THR A 177 10.28 18.21 -13.96
CA THR A 177 10.86 16.89 -14.27
C THR A 177 12.17 16.98 -15.06
N ARG A 178 12.50 18.17 -15.60
CA ARG A 178 13.61 18.39 -16.53
C ARG A 178 14.55 19.54 -16.14
N THR A 179 14.70 19.81 -14.85
CA THR A 179 15.59 20.88 -14.34
C THR A 179 17.07 20.56 -14.63
N PRO A 180 17.85 21.47 -15.26
CA PRO A 180 19.28 21.29 -15.51
C PRO A 180 20.13 21.04 -14.25
N GLU A 181 21.16 20.19 -14.36
CA GLU A 181 22.06 19.84 -13.23
C GLU A 181 22.78 21.05 -12.63
N SER A 182 23.10 22.06 -13.44
CA SER A 182 23.71 23.33 -12.99
C SER A 182 22.80 24.09 -12.00
N ILE A 183 21.48 24.06 -12.22
CA ILE A 183 20.49 24.64 -11.33
C ILE A 183 20.39 23.81 -10.05
N ILE A 184 20.31 22.48 -10.17
CA ILE A 184 20.30 21.56 -9.01
C ILE A 184 21.56 21.75 -8.13
N ALA A 185 22.72 21.96 -8.74
CA ALA A 185 23.96 22.24 -8.03
C ALA A 185 23.95 23.61 -7.32
N SER A 186 23.32 24.62 -7.91
CA SER A 186 23.12 25.94 -7.28
C SER A 186 22.14 25.89 -6.10
N MET A 187 21.10 25.04 -6.18
CA MET A 187 20.15 24.78 -5.08
C MET A 187 20.87 24.18 -3.85
N LYS A 188 21.90 23.36 -4.07
CA LYS A 188 22.73 22.79 -3.00
C LYS A 188 23.77 23.77 -2.42
N LYS A 189 24.14 24.83 -3.15
CA LYS A 189 25.15 25.82 -2.73
C LYS A 189 24.56 27.05 -2.02
N GLY A 190 23.28 27.36 -2.22
CA GLY A 190 22.62 28.54 -1.64
C GLY A 190 22.25 28.43 -0.15
N ASP A 191 22.48 27.29 0.49
CA ASP A 191 22.19 27.08 1.91
C ASP A 191 23.37 27.50 2.80
N THR A 192 23.68 28.82 2.84
CA THR A 192 24.69 29.38 3.76
C THR A 192 24.05 30.04 4.98
N GLY A 193 23.42 29.23 5.83
CA GLY A 193 23.66 29.06 7.27
C GLY A 193 23.65 30.20 8.31
N SER A 194 23.89 31.49 8.02
CA SER A 194 24.18 32.45 9.14
C SER A 194 23.02 33.35 9.54
N ALA A 195 22.34 34.01 8.59
CA ALA A 195 21.20 34.87 8.91
C ALA A 195 19.90 34.08 9.09
N ASN A 196 19.78 32.97 8.37
CA ASN A 196 18.59 32.12 8.36
C ASN A 196 18.47 31.28 9.64
N GLU A 197 19.58 31.00 10.34
CA GLU A 197 19.54 30.21 11.58
C GLU A 197 18.99 31.02 12.75
N ARG A 198 19.31 32.32 12.86
CA ARG A 198 18.69 33.18 13.88
C ARG A 198 17.21 33.40 13.61
N GLU A 199 16.79 33.52 12.35
CA GLU A 199 15.38 33.67 11.98
C GLU A 199 14.59 32.36 12.13
N LYS A 200 15.21 31.23 11.78
CA LYS A 200 14.67 29.90 12.04
C LYS A 200 14.55 29.65 13.54
N ARG A 201 15.57 29.98 14.34
CA ARG A 201 15.51 29.91 15.81
C ARG A 201 14.50 30.89 16.41
N LYS A 202 14.24 32.04 15.78
CA LYS A 202 13.13 32.93 16.16
C LYS A 202 11.77 32.29 15.89
N LYS A 203 11.56 31.70 14.70
CA LYS A 203 10.33 30.97 14.36
C LYS A 203 10.14 29.73 15.24
N GLU A 204 11.22 29.02 15.53
CA GLU A 204 11.22 27.90 16.47
C GLU A 204 10.94 28.37 17.89
N ALA A 205 11.53 29.48 18.36
CA ALA A 205 11.21 30.07 19.67
C ALA A 205 9.75 30.49 19.75
N ASP A 206 9.24 31.06 18.66
CA ASP A 206 7.85 31.49 18.53
C ASP A 206 6.86 30.34 18.65
N VAL A 207 7.27 29.13 18.22
CA VAL A 207 6.50 27.88 18.38
C VAL A 207 6.73 27.26 19.75
N LEU A 208 7.99 27.16 20.19
CA LEU A 208 8.41 26.52 21.44
C LEU A 208 7.79 27.20 22.66
N PHE A 209 7.67 28.53 22.60
CA PHE A 209 7.14 29.37 23.68
C PHE A 209 5.80 30.03 23.33
N ALA A 210 5.14 29.61 22.24
CA ALA A 210 3.91 30.23 21.71
C ALA A 210 2.84 30.43 22.78
N TYR A 211 2.62 29.41 23.61
CA TYR A 211 1.58 29.37 24.62
C TYR A 211 1.84 30.36 25.78
N TRP A 212 3.10 30.77 25.96
CA TRP A 212 3.56 31.63 27.05
C TRP A 212 3.99 33.03 26.58
N LYS A 213 3.85 33.36 25.29
CA LYS A 213 4.19 34.69 24.75
C LYS A 213 3.50 35.86 25.45
N ASN A 214 2.31 35.65 26.00
CA ASN A 214 1.53 36.65 26.73
C ASN A 214 1.62 36.50 28.26
N SER A 215 2.53 35.66 28.76
CA SER A 215 2.70 35.46 30.21
C SER A 215 3.58 36.56 30.83
N SER A 216 3.27 36.95 32.06
CA SER A 216 3.97 38.02 32.79
C SER A 216 5.29 37.55 33.44
N TYR A 217 5.88 36.44 33.00
CA TYR A 217 7.06 35.86 33.62
C TYR A 217 8.33 36.64 33.24
N GLU A 218 8.91 37.36 34.20
CA GLU A 218 10.10 38.21 33.99
C GLU A 218 11.33 37.45 33.50
N TRP A 219 11.42 36.15 33.78
CA TRP A 219 12.55 35.29 33.42
C TRP A 219 12.45 34.70 32.00
N LEU A 220 11.27 34.70 31.37
CA LEU A 220 11.03 34.06 30.06
C LEU A 220 11.79 34.72 28.90
N PRO A 221 11.85 36.07 28.78
CA PRO A 221 12.58 36.72 27.70
C PRO A 221 14.08 36.39 27.66
N GLY A 222 14.70 36.14 28.82
CA GLY A 222 16.12 35.79 28.90
C GLY A 222 16.43 34.41 28.30
N ILE A 223 15.59 33.40 28.60
CA ILE A 223 15.74 32.04 28.04
C ILE A 223 15.48 32.05 26.52
N VAL A 224 14.52 32.85 26.07
CA VAL A 224 14.21 33.01 24.64
C VAL A 224 15.39 33.62 23.88
N GLU A 225 16.05 34.65 24.43
CA GLU A 225 17.21 35.26 23.78
C GLU A 225 18.46 34.36 23.84
N GLU A 226 18.67 33.60 24.91
CA GLU A 226 19.73 32.57 24.97
C GLU A 226 19.54 31.49 23.87
N PHE A 227 18.30 31.09 23.60
CA PHE A 227 17.99 30.13 22.54
C PHE A 227 18.14 30.74 21.13
N ILE A 228 17.64 31.96 20.92
CA ILE A 228 17.74 32.68 19.64
C ILE A 228 19.21 33.02 19.30
N SER A 229 20.02 33.36 20.30
CA SER A 229 21.46 33.62 20.14
C SER A 229 22.29 32.35 19.89
N GLY A 230 21.69 31.18 20.09
CA GLY A 230 22.32 29.88 19.92
C GLY A 230 23.21 29.42 21.07
N SER A 231 23.11 30.10 22.22
CA SER A 231 23.86 29.78 23.44
C SER A 231 23.35 28.49 24.12
N ILE A 232 22.10 28.13 23.86
CA ILE A 232 21.47 26.89 24.34
C ILE A 232 20.69 26.20 23.21
N THR A 233 20.57 24.88 23.30
CA THR A 233 19.77 24.05 22.38
C THR A 233 18.27 24.11 22.70
N ALA A 234 17.42 23.64 21.79
CA ALA A 234 15.97 23.61 22.00
C ALA A 234 15.54 22.69 23.17
N GLU A 235 16.31 21.64 23.44
CA GLU A 235 16.09 20.78 24.61
C GLU A 235 16.48 21.47 25.91
N GLU A 236 17.63 22.16 25.93
CA GLU A 236 18.07 22.93 27.09
C GLU A 236 17.16 24.13 27.39
N ALA A 237 16.65 24.80 26.35
CA ALA A 237 15.68 25.88 26.49
C ALA A 237 14.35 25.38 27.09
N ARG A 238 13.86 24.22 26.62
CA ARG A 238 12.67 23.55 27.21
C ARG A 238 12.91 23.15 28.66
N LYS A 239 14.07 22.55 28.95
CA LYS A 239 14.44 22.12 30.29
C LYS A 239 14.52 23.29 31.27
N LYS A 240 15.27 24.35 30.93
CA LYS A 240 15.35 25.58 31.75
C LYS A 240 13.98 26.22 31.97
N HIS A 241 13.13 26.23 30.94
CA HIS A 241 11.77 26.75 31.04
C HIS A 241 10.89 25.89 31.96
N LEU A 242 10.93 24.56 31.82
CA LEU A 242 10.22 23.62 32.68
C LEU A 242 10.70 23.69 34.14
N GLU A 243 12.01 23.80 34.36
CA GLU A 243 12.59 23.97 35.70
C GLU A 243 12.12 25.27 36.36
N LYS A 244 12.09 26.38 35.60
CA LYS A 244 11.58 27.67 36.08
C LYS A 244 10.08 27.69 36.34
N LEU A 245 9.28 26.98 35.54
CA LEU A 245 7.86 26.76 35.83
C LEU A 245 7.67 25.86 37.05
N ALA A 246 8.59 24.91 37.26
CA ALA A 246 8.52 23.95 38.35
C ALA A 246 8.98 24.52 39.71
N GLU A 247 9.80 25.59 39.72
CA GLU A 247 10.33 26.21 40.95
C GLU A 247 9.23 26.61 41.95
N GLU A 248 8.04 27.00 41.48
CA GLU A 248 6.89 27.37 42.33
C GLU A 248 5.79 26.29 42.38
N THR A 249 5.97 25.14 41.72
CA THR A 249 4.97 24.07 41.71
C THR A 249 5.41 22.87 42.53
N THR A 250 4.55 22.44 43.44
CA THR A 250 4.67 21.13 44.08
C THR A 250 3.97 20.09 43.19
N PRO A 251 4.59 18.95 42.81
CA PRO A 251 3.95 18.00 41.90
C PRO A 251 2.68 17.40 42.51
N CYS A 252 1.54 17.55 41.83
CA CYS A 252 0.28 16.91 42.24
C CYS A 252 0.07 15.48 41.70
N ALA A 253 1.04 14.91 40.97
CA ALA A 253 0.88 13.57 40.36
C ALA A 253 2.16 12.73 40.52
N GLY A 254 1.99 11.50 41.02
CA GLY A 254 3.08 10.53 41.22
C GLY A 254 3.61 9.93 39.90
N PRO A 255 4.71 9.16 39.97
CA PRO A 255 5.43 8.67 38.80
C PRO A 255 4.61 7.61 38.05
N GLY A 256 4.13 7.93 36.84
CA GLY A 256 3.48 6.96 35.96
C GLY A 256 2.61 7.48 34.81
N ALA A 257 2.47 8.79 34.58
CA ALA A 257 1.42 9.34 33.70
C ALA A 257 1.91 9.99 32.39
N MET A 258 3.01 9.52 31.77
CA MET A 258 3.42 10.00 30.44
C MET A 258 3.86 8.83 29.57
N ASN A 259 2.92 8.23 28.85
CA ASN A 259 3.21 7.33 27.74
C ASN A 259 3.17 8.15 26.45
N MET A 260 4.33 8.36 25.83
CA MET A 260 4.45 9.01 24.53
C MET A 260 4.08 8.01 23.44
N TYR A 261 2.92 8.20 22.81
CA TYR A 261 2.46 7.39 21.68
C TYR A 261 2.81 8.09 20.36
N ALA A 262 3.69 7.49 19.55
CA ALA A 262 3.89 7.88 18.16
C ALA A 262 2.76 7.26 17.33
N GLY A 263 1.72 8.05 17.01
CA GLY A 263 0.52 7.57 16.32
C GLY A 263 0.11 8.44 15.13
N ASN A 264 -0.85 7.93 14.35
CA ASN A 264 -1.47 8.56 13.17
C ASN A 264 -2.36 9.79 13.49
N GLY A 265 -2.34 10.29 14.73
CA GLY A 265 -3.23 11.34 15.24
C GLY A 265 -4.63 10.88 15.70
N ASN A 266 -5.01 9.61 15.48
CA ASN A 266 -6.28 9.01 15.89
C ASN A 266 -6.16 8.25 17.22
N ILE A 267 -5.75 8.94 18.28
CA ILE A 267 -5.47 8.31 19.59
C ILE A 267 -6.73 7.62 20.14
N VAL A 268 -7.89 8.26 20.03
CA VAL A 268 -9.13 7.68 20.57
C VAL A 268 -9.55 6.44 19.81
N GLY A 269 -9.58 6.49 18.47
CA GLY A 269 -9.94 5.32 17.67
C GLY A 269 -8.97 4.15 17.87
N ASP A 270 -7.67 4.43 17.93
CA ASP A 270 -6.64 3.39 18.15
C ASP A 270 -6.75 2.78 19.55
N SER A 271 -6.98 3.59 20.58
CA SER A 271 -7.18 3.06 21.94
C SER A 271 -8.52 2.32 22.09
N VAL A 272 -9.60 2.74 21.42
CA VAL A 272 -10.88 2.00 21.38
C VAL A 272 -10.68 0.64 20.69
N LYS A 273 -9.94 0.61 19.58
CA LYS A 273 -9.57 -0.63 18.88
C LYS A 273 -8.73 -1.54 19.76
N ALA A 274 -7.70 -1.03 20.42
CA ALA A 274 -6.84 -1.81 21.31
C ALA A 274 -7.64 -2.41 22.49
N ALA A 275 -8.54 -1.63 23.10
CA ALA A 275 -9.42 -2.11 24.16
C ALA A 275 -10.33 -3.26 23.68
N LEU A 276 -10.91 -3.13 22.48
CA LEU A 276 -11.75 -4.19 21.89
C LEU A 276 -10.94 -5.43 21.52
N MET A 277 -9.76 -5.27 20.95
CA MET A 277 -8.87 -6.39 20.62
C MET A 277 -8.44 -7.17 21.88
N ALA A 278 -8.14 -6.44 22.96
CA ALA A 278 -7.79 -7.05 24.24
C ALA A 278 -8.99 -7.78 24.88
N ARG A 279 -10.18 -7.16 24.86
CA ARG A 279 -11.44 -7.80 25.31
C ARG A 279 -11.79 -9.06 24.51
N SER A 280 -11.47 -9.07 23.22
CA SER A 280 -11.67 -10.21 22.32
C SER A 280 -10.61 -11.31 22.44
N GLY A 281 -9.58 -11.13 23.30
CA GLY A 281 -8.47 -12.08 23.43
C GLY A 281 -7.58 -12.17 22.17
N LEU A 282 -7.57 -11.12 21.35
CA LEU A 282 -6.76 -11.02 20.12
C LEU A 282 -5.48 -10.19 20.31
N ALA A 283 -5.35 -9.51 21.45
CA ALA A 283 -4.20 -8.71 21.83
C ALA A 283 -4.06 -8.69 23.37
N ASP A 284 -2.88 -8.31 23.85
CA ASP A 284 -2.65 -8.09 25.28
C ASP A 284 -3.31 -6.79 25.75
N VAL A 285 -3.69 -6.75 27.03
CA VAL A 285 -4.32 -5.57 27.64
C VAL A 285 -3.26 -4.49 27.88
N GLU A 286 -3.43 -3.35 27.21
CA GLU A 286 -2.67 -2.12 27.46
C GLU A 286 -3.10 -1.49 28.79
N LYS A 287 -2.33 -1.66 29.86
CA LYS A 287 -2.76 -1.32 31.24
C LYS A 287 -3.15 0.16 31.45
N ASP A 288 -2.61 1.05 30.63
CA ASP A 288 -2.82 2.49 30.68
C ASP A 288 -3.95 2.97 29.75
N ASN A 289 -4.55 2.08 28.96
CA ASN A 289 -5.65 2.41 28.07
C ASN A 289 -6.95 2.63 28.87
N ARG A 290 -7.44 3.88 28.85
CA ARG A 290 -8.63 4.32 29.58
C ARG A 290 -9.93 3.64 29.15
N TYR A 291 -9.97 3.02 27.97
CA TYR A 291 -11.17 2.42 27.39
C TYR A 291 -11.35 0.93 27.73
N ASN A 292 -10.40 0.30 28.43
CA ASN A 292 -10.43 -1.13 28.76
C ASN A 292 -11.64 -1.58 29.61
N GLY A 293 -12.36 -0.65 30.24
CA GLY A 293 -13.56 -0.92 31.04
C GLY A 293 -14.87 -0.43 30.42
N TYR A 294 -14.85 0.10 29.19
CA TYR A 294 -16.03 0.70 28.57
C TYR A 294 -16.85 -0.37 27.85
N SER A 295 -18.18 -0.32 27.99
CA SER A 295 -19.12 -1.10 27.19
C SER A 295 -19.09 -0.67 25.72
N LEU A 296 -19.53 -1.53 24.79
CA LEU A 296 -19.65 -1.21 23.37
C LEU A 296 -20.45 0.09 23.13
N ARG A 297 -21.47 0.33 23.95
CA ARG A 297 -22.24 1.58 24.02
C ARG A 297 -21.37 2.81 24.35
N GLU A 298 -20.50 2.70 25.34
CA GLU A 298 -19.62 3.79 25.78
C GLU A 298 -18.48 4.04 24.79
N LEU A 299 -17.99 2.98 24.13
CA LEU A 299 -17.04 3.08 23.04
C LEU A 299 -17.66 3.76 21.81
N ALA A 300 -18.92 3.43 21.47
CA ALA A 300 -19.68 4.12 20.42
C ALA A 300 -19.84 5.62 20.74
N ARG A 301 -20.12 5.96 22.01
CA ARG A 301 -20.17 7.35 22.46
C ARG A 301 -18.82 8.03 22.34
N ALA A 302 -17.74 7.39 22.79
CA ALA A 302 -16.39 7.94 22.73
C ALA A 302 -15.99 8.26 21.27
N SER A 303 -16.30 7.35 20.35
CA SER A 303 -16.05 7.50 18.91
C SER A 303 -16.82 8.68 18.29
N LEU A 304 -18.04 8.96 18.76
CA LEU A 304 -18.83 10.12 18.33
C LEU A 304 -18.31 11.44 18.92
N VAL A 305 -17.98 11.45 20.22
CA VAL A 305 -17.53 12.64 20.95
C VAL A 305 -16.17 13.12 20.44
N ASP A 306 -15.23 12.21 20.22
CA ASP A 306 -13.89 12.54 19.70
C ASP A 306 -13.97 13.23 18.32
N ARG A 307 -14.92 12.80 17.50
CA ARG A 307 -15.14 13.33 16.15
C ARG A 307 -16.00 14.60 16.13
N GLY A 308 -16.27 15.19 17.29
CA GLY A 308 -17.01 16.44 17.44
C GLY A 308 -18.48 16.37 17.03
N VAL A 309 -19.06 15.15 16.97
CA VAL A 309 -20.46 14.97 16.57
C VAL A 309 -21.35 15.54 17.68
N SER A 310 -22.06 16.62 17.35
CA SER A 310 -23.02 17.27 18.25
C SER A 310 -24.42 16.69 18.06
N GLY A 311 -25.25 16.72 19.09
CA GLY A 311 -26.62 16.21 19.02
C GLY A 311 -26.75 14.70 19.23
N ILE A 312 -25.77 14.06 19.88
CA ILE A 312 -25.82 12.64 20.26
C ILE A 312 -27.08 12.38 21.10
N PRO A 313 -28.02 11.54 20.63
CA PRO A 313 -29.23 11.25 21.37
C PRO A 313 -28.93 10.65 22.74
N GLY A 314 -29.69 11.06 23.76
CA GLY A 314 -29.56 10.52 25.11
C GLY A 314 -30.01 9.05 25.21
N ASN A 315 -30.84 8.58 24.27
CA ASN A 315 -31.26 7.20 24.22
C ASN A 315 -30.15 6.31 23.60
N PRO A 316 -29.90 5.10 24.16
CA PRO A 316 -28.92 4.18 23.59
C PRO A 316 -29.15 3.85 22.11
N LEU A 317 -30.43 3.77 21.72
CA LEU A 317 -30.86 3.46 20.36
C LEU A 317 -30.42 4.52 19.34
N GLY A 318 -30.70 5.80 19.62
CA GLY A 318 -30.34 6.88 18.72
C GLY A 318 -28.83 7.10 18.67
N MET A 319 -28.12 6.89 19.78
CA MET A 319 -26.67 7.01 19.83
C MET A 319 -25.97 5.92 18.99
N VAL A 320 -26.35 4.65 19.15
CA VAL A 320 -25.74 3.55 18.38
C VAL A 320 -26.08 3.68 16.89
N GLY A 321 -27.33 4.04 16.55
CA GLY A 321 -27.70 4.32 15.16
C GLY A 321 -26.88 5.46 14.56
N MET A 322 -26.63 6.53 15.33
CA MET A 322 -25.79 7.64 14.90
C MET A 322 -24.32 7.22 14.71
N ALA A 323 -23.77 6.36 15.58
CA ALA A 323 -22.40 5.85 15.46
C ALA A 323 -22.16 5.02 14.17
N PHE A 324 -23.20 4.44 13.58
CA PHE A 324 -23.08 3.72 12.31
C PHE A 324 -23.42 4.54 11.08
N THR A 325 -24.27 5.55 11.21
CA THR A 325 -24.79 6.31 10.07
C THR A 325 -24.05 7.61 9.82
N HIS A 326 -23.36 8.16 10.83
CA HIS A 326 -22.49 9.31 10.62
C HIS A 326 -21.19 8.88 9.94
N SER A 327 -20.92 9.45 8.77
CA SER A 327 -19.66 9.28 8.03
C SER A 327 -18.42 9.70 8.81
N SER A 328 -18.60 10.54 9.84
CA SER A 328 -17.55 11.01 10.73
C SER A 328 -17.22 10.05 11.87
N SER A 329 -18.02 9.00 12.10
CA SER A 329 -17.75 8.00 13.14
C SER A 329 -16.87 6.87 12.61
N ASP A 330 -15.80 6.55 13.33
CA ASP A 330 -14.89 5.44 13.05
C ASP A 330 -15.33 4.12 13.73
N PHE A 331 -16.38 4.16 14.55
CA PHE A 331 -16.85 3.01 15.34
C PHE A 331 -17.16 1.80 14.48
N GLY A 332 -17.83 1.99 13.34
CA GLY A 332 -18.11 0.91 12.38
C GLY A 332 -16.84 0.26 11.83
N GLY A 333 -15.81 1.06 11.50
CA GLY A 333 -14.53 0.55 11.00
C GLY A 333 -13.75 -0.19 12.08
N ILE A 334 -13.77 0.29 13.32
CA ILE A 334 -13.12 -0.39 14.45
C ILE A 334 -13.73 -1.78 14.69
N LEU A 335 -15.07 -1.89 14.63
CA LEU A 335 -15.74 -3.19 14.76
C LEU A 335 -15.41 -4.12 13.57
N ALA A 336 -15.29 -3.57 12.36
CA ALA A 336 -14.86 -4.32 11.18
C ALA A 336 -13.45 -4.90 11.35
N ASP A 337 -12.52 -4.12 11.90
CA ASP A 337 -11.15 -4.57 12.17
C ASP A 337 -11.10 -5.73 13.17
N VAL A 338 -11.88 -5.64 14.26
CA VAL A 338 -11.97 -6.71 15.28
C VAL A 338 -12.59 -7.97 14.68
N ALA A 339 -13.67 -7.82 13.90
CA ALA A 339 -14.31 -8.92 13.20
C ALA A 339 -13.37 -9.57 12.18
N HIS A 340 -12.62 -8.77 11.41
CA HIS A 340 -11.63 -9.26 10.44
C HIS A 340 -10.50 -10.03 11.12
N LYS A 341 -9.95 -9.53 12.23
CA LYS A 341 -8.90 -10.26 12.96
C LYS A 341 -9.43 -11.55 13.59
N SER A 342 -10.69 -11.56 14.03
CA SER A 342 -11.38 -12.76 14.51
C SER A 342 -11.62 -13.77 13.38
N LEU A 343 -12.02 -13.30 12.18
CA LEU A 343 -12.15 -14.11 10.97
C LEU A 343 -10.82 -14.80 10.62
N LEU A 344 -9.73 -14.04 10.58
CA LEU A 344 -8.40 -14.59 10.29
C LEU A 344 -7.94 -15.60 11.33
N LYS A 345 -8.19 -15.33 12.63
CA LYS A 345 -7.90 -16.30 13.69
C LYS A 345 -8.65 -17.62 13.46
N GLY A 346 -9.94 -17.55 13.11
CA GLY A 346 -10.72 -18.75 12.79
C GLY A 346 -10.23 -19.50 11.55
N TRP A 347 -9.67 -18.79 10.57
CA TRP A 347 -9.02 -19.38 9.39
C TRP A 347 -7.70 -20.07 9.76
N GLU A 348 -6.86 -19.45 10.58
CA GLU A 348 -5.56 -19.97 11.00
C GLU A 348 -5.69 -21.15 11.98
N ASP A 349 -6.66 -21.10 12.89
CA ASP A 349 -6.96 -22.17 13.87
C ASP A 349 -7.66 -23.37 13.20
N SER A 350 -8.01 -23.28 11.92
CA SER A 350 -8.68 -24.35 11.18
C SER A 350 -7.74 -25.55 11.00
N PRO A 351 -8.14 -26.78 11.37
CA PRO A 351 -7.28 -27.97 11.34
C PRO A 351 -7.10 -28.57 9.93
N GLU A 352 -7.25 -27.78 8.87
CA GLU A 352 -7.21 -28.27 7.49
C GLU A 352 -5.79 -28.65 7.06
N THR A 353 -5.67 -29.83 6.43
CA THR A 353 -4.37 -30.47 6.15
C THR A 353 -3.92 -30.33 4.70
N PHE A 354 -4.79 -29.86 3.80
CA PHE A 354 -4.53 -29.80 2.37
C PHE A 354 -3.36 -28.89 1.99
N HIS A 355 -3.07 -27.86 2.79
CA HIS A 355 -1.95 -26.94 2.57
C HIS A 355 -0.58 -27.64 2.53
N ALA A 356 -0.43 -28.78 3.20
CA ALA A 356 0.86 -29.48 3.32
C ALA A 356 1.32 -30.17 2.02
N TRP A 357 0.36 -30.59 1.17
CA TRP A 357 0.63 -31.45 0.02
C TRP A 357 0.10 -30.90 -1.32
N THR A 358 -0.71 -29.83 -1.29
CA THR A 358 -1.16 -29.12 -2.49
C THR A 358 -0.17 -28.01 -2.88
N LYS A 359 -0.23 -27.60 -4.15
CA LYS A 359 0.53 -26.47 -4.69
C LYS A 359 -0.31 -25.20 -4.62
N LYS A 360 0.23 -24.14 -4.01
CA LYS A 360 -0.41 -22.81 -4.04
C LYS A 360 -0.22 -22.17 -5.41
N GLY A 361 -1.32 -21.73 -6.00
CA GLY A 361 -1.40 -21.08 -7.29
C GLY A 361 -1.97 -19.66 -7.20
N THR A 362 -1.78 -18.88 -8.27
CA THR A 362 -2.36 -17.53 -8.39
C THR A 362 -3.03 -17.35 -9.75
N LEU A 363 -4.21 -16.72 -9.76
CA LEU A 363 -4.94 -16.37 -10.98
C LEU A 363 -5.36 -14.91 -10.91
N THR A 364 -5.28 -14.20 -12.03
CA THR A 364 -5.61 -12.76 -12.10
C THR A 364 -7.06 -12.51 -12.52
N ASP A 365 -7.78 -13.53 -13.00
CA ASP A 365 -9.17 -13.41 -13.41
C ASP A 365 -9.98 -14.72 -13.20
N PHE A 366 -11.29 -14.63 -13.38
CA PHE A 366 -12.25 -15.75 -13.24
C PHE A 366 -12.44 -16.55 -14.53
N LYS A 367 -11.68 -16.25 -15.61
CA LYS A 367 -11.80 -17.04 -16.84
C LYS A 367 -11.15 -18.40 -16.61
N VAL A 368 -11.59 -19.39 -17.39
CA VAL A 368 -10.91 -20.68 -17.42
C VAL A 368 -9.49 -20.45 -17.94
N ALA A 369 -8.52 -20.57 -17.04
CA ALA A 369 -7.11 -20.53 -17.36
C ALA A 369 -6.63 -21.95 -17.65
N HIS A 370 -5.66 -22.07 -18.56
CA HIS A 370 -5.05 -23.34 -18.89
C HIS A 370 -3.63 -23.38 -18.32
N ARG A 371 -3.40 -24.23 -17.33
CA ARG A 371 -2.07 -24.47 -16.79
C ARG A 371 -1.29 -25.32 -17.76
N VAL A 372 -0.35 -24.67 -18.45
CA VAL A 372 0.55 -25.35 -19.36
C VAL A 372 1.73 -25.92 -18.59
N GLY A 373 1.77 -27.24 -18.48
CA GLY A 373 2.95 -27.95 -18.01
C GLY A 373 3.80 -28.34 -19.23
N MET A 374 5.08 -27.98 -19.22
CA MET A 374 6.02 -28.45 -20.24
C MET A 374 6.61 -29.78 -19.78
N ASP A 375 6.46 -30.83 -20.60
CA ASP A 375 6.95 -32.16 -20.22
C ASP A 375 8.49 -32.22 -20.29
N GLY A 376 9.10 -33.03 -19.41
CA GLY A 376 10.56 -33.16 -19.35
C GLY A 376 11.15 -33.92 -20.55
N PHE A 377 12.44 -33.75 -20.81
CA PHE A 377 13.15 -34.53 -21.82
C PHE A 377 13.42 -35.97 -21.36
N LYS A 378 13.56 -36.92 -22.31
CA LYS A 378 13.93 -38.30 -21.99
C LYS A 378 15.37 -38.40 -21.46
N SER A 379 16.31 -37.85 -22.22
CA SER A 379 17.73 -37.81 -21.90
C SER A 379 18.43 -36.84 -22.86
N LEU A 380 19.59 -36.33 -22.45
CA LEU A 380 20.45 -35.57 -23.35
C LEU A 380 21.20 -36.52 -24.28
N ARG A 381 21.19 -36.22 -25.57
CA ARG A 381 21.95 -36.98 -26.57
C ARG A 381 23.44 -36.69 -26.38
N LYS A 382 24.27 -37.72 -26.32
CA LYS A 382 25.73 -37.55 -26.34
C LYS A 382 26.13 -36.96 -27.70
N VAL A 383 26.67 -35.75 -27.70
CA VAL A 383 27.21 -35.10 -28.90
C VAL A 383 28.68 -35.47 -29.01
N LEU A 384 29.08 -36.05 -30.15
CA LEU A 384 30.48 -36.35 -30.45
C LEU A 384 31.22 -35.07 -30.85
N PRO A 385 32.53 -34.94 -30.59
CA PRO A 385 33.31 -33.77 -31.01
C PRO A 385 33.17 -33.53 -32.51
N GLY A 386 32.67 -32.35 -32.91
CA GLY A 386 32.42 -31.97 -34.31
C GLY A 386 31.02 -32.27 -34.86
N SER A 387 30.10 -32.83 -34.06
CA SER A 387 28.71 -33.06 -34.47
C SER A 387 27.77 -31.90 -34.09
N GLU A 388 26.73 -31.66 -34.90
CA GLU A 388 25.71 -30.66 -34.61
C GLU A 388 24.68 -31.14 -33.57
N TYR A 389 24.20 -30.20 -32.75
CA TYR A 389 23.13 -30.43 -31.78
C TYR A 389 21.79 -30.59 -32.49
N LYS A 390 21.02 -31.62 -32.13
CA LYS A 390 19.67 -31.83 -32.65
C LYS A 390 18.63 -31.22 -31.72
N TYR A 391 17.66 -30.52 -32.28
CA TYR A 391 16.49 -30.02 -31.53
C TYR A 391 15.74 -31.18 -30.86
N ALA A 392 15.37 -30.97 -29.60
CA ALA A 392 14.49 -31.85 -28.84
C ALA A 392 13.09 -31.21 -28.82
N SER A 393 12.07 -31.98 -29.20
CA SER A 393 10.67 -31.57 -29.06
C SER A 393 10.18 -31.92 -27.66
N THR A 394 9.43 -31.00 -27.05
CA THR A 394 8.62 -31.27 -25.85
C THR A 394 7.14 -31.24 -26.24
N SER A 395 6.32 -31.93 -25.47
CA SER A 395 4.85 -31.87 -25.58
C SER A 395 4.30 -31.07 -24.41
N ASP A 396 3.34 -30.20 -24.69
CA ASP A 396 2.66 -29.41 -23.68
C ASP A 396 1.42 -30.16 -23.15
N ARG A 397 1.20 -30.12 -21.83
CA ARG A 397 -0.07 -30.49 -21.19
C ARG A 397 -0.83 -29.22 -20.82
N SER A 398 -2.15 -29.25 -20.87
CA SER A 398 -2.99 -28.09 -20.56
C SER A 398 -4.14 -28.52 -19.66
N GLU A 399 -4.09 -28.14 -18.39
CA GLU A 399 -5.15 -28.42 -17.41
C GLU A 399 -6.02 -27.17 -17.18
N PRO A 400 -7.36 -27.25 -17.31
CA PRO A 400 -8.25 -26.11 -17.07
C PRO A 400 -8.43 -25.87 -15.57
N ILE A 401 -8.27 -24.62 -15.14
CA ILE A 401 -8.56 -24.16 -13.78
C ILE A 401 -9.38 -22.87 -13.84
N ALA A 402 -10.39 -22.74 -12.99
CA ALA A 402 -11.21 -21.55 -12.88
C ALA A 402 -11.47 -21.22 -11.41
N LEU A 403 -11.50 -19.93 -11.10
CA LEU A 403 -11.88 -19.43 -9.78
C LEU A 403 -13.40 -19.41 -9.62
N ALA A 404 -13.85 -19.61 -8.39
CA ALA A 404 -15.21 -19.29 -7.96
C ALA A 404 -15.18 -18.47 -6.67
N THR A 405 -16.17 -17.61 -6.50
CA THR A 405 -16.35 -16.82 -5.28
C THR A 405 -17.26 -17.56 -4.32
N TYR A 406 -16.79 -17.74 -3.09
CA TYR A 406 -17.55 -18.31 -1.99
C TYR A 406 -17.71 -17.24 -0.91
N GLY A 407 -18.92 -17.02 -0.43
CA GLY A 407 -19.14 -15.99 0.58
C GLY A 407 -20.54 -15.99 1.14
N GLU A 408 -20.63 -15.48 2.37
CA GLU A 408 -21.86 -15.37 3.14
C GLU A 408 -21.92 -14.02 3.86
N LEU A 409 -23.14 -13.59 4.18
CA LEU A 409 -23.38 -12.36 4.92
C LEU A 409 -23.67 -12.69 6.39
N PHE A 410 -23.12 -11.89 7.30
CA PHE A 410 -23.58 -11.84 8.68
C PHE A 410 -23.83 -10.40 9.09
N SER A 411 -24.74 -10.19 10.03
CA SER A 411 -25.05 -8.85 10.53
C SER A 411 -24.85 -8.79 12.03
N ILE A 412 -24.28 -7.69 12.49
CA ILE A 412 -24.27 -7.32 13.91
C ILE A 412 -25.40 -6.32 14.09
N ASP A 413 -26.42 -6.74 14.82
CA ASP A 413 -27.58 -5.92 15.10
C ASP A 413 -27.30 -4.93 16.23
N ARG A 414 -28.13 -3.89 16.31
CA ARG A 414 -28.06 -2.92 17.41
C ARG A 414 -28.28 -3.55 18.78
N GLN A 415 -28.96 -4.69 18.87
CA GLN A 415 -29.23 -5.35 20.15
C GLN A 415 -27.95 -5.95 20.72
N ALA A 416 -27.14 -6.62 19.90
CA ALA A 416 -25.83 -7.13 20.29
C ALA A 416 -24.95 -6.03 20.88
N ILE A 417 -24.97 -4.82 20.30
CA ILE A 417 -24.16 -3.68 20.76
C ILE A 417 -24.70 -3.10 22.06
N ILE A 418 -26.03 -2.97 22.18
CA ILE A 418 -26.65 -2.47 23.42
C ILE A 418 -26.44 -3.47 24.58
N ASN A 419 -26.44 -4.76 24.27
CA ASN A 419 -26.24 -5.84 25.23
C ASN A 419 -24.76 -6.15 25.50
N ASP A 420 -23.82 -5.39 24.90
CA ASP A 420 -22.38 -5.59 25.02
C ASP A 420 -21.91 -7.01 24.61
N ASP A 421 -22.59 -7.61 23.63
CA ASP A 421 -22.34 -8.97 23.15
C ASP A 421 -21.09 -9.03 22.26
N MET A 422 -19.96 -9.30 22.88
CA MET A 422 -18.69 -9.51 22.18
C MET A 422 -18.66 -10.78 21.34
N SER A 423 -19.53 -11.77 21.59
CA SER A 423 -19.52 -13.03 20.86
C SER A 423 -19.99 -12.87 19.41
N ALA A 424 -20.89 -11.91 19.17
CA ALA A 424 -21.29 -11.51 17.81
C ALA A 424 -20.13 -10.91 17.00
N LEU A 425 -19.14 -10.31 17.68
CA LEU A 425 -17.94 -9.70 17.08
C LEU A 425 -16.76 -10.66 16.94
N THR A 426 -16.76 -11.77 17.68
CA THR A 426 -15.63 -12.71 17.74
C THR A 426 -15.99 -14.11 17.24
N SER A 427 -16.95 -14.77 17.88
CA SER A 427 -17.33 -16.15 17.61
C SER A 427 -17.92 -16.36 16.22
N ILE A 428 -18.80 -15.46 15.76
CA ILE A 428 -19.41 -15.56 14.42
C ILE A 428 -18.33 -15.41 13.34
N PRO A 429 -17.50 -14.34 13.33
CA PRO A 429 -16.40 -14.24 12.37
C PRO A 429 -15.42 -15.41 12.44
N GLN A 430 -15.04 -15.88 13.64
CA GLN A 430 -14.16 -17.05 13.77
C GLN A 430 -14.76 -18.30 13.11
N GLN A 431 -16.04 -18.58 13.34
CA GLN A 431 -16.71 -19.72 12.70
C GLN A 431 -16.79 -19.56 11.19
N MET A 432 -17.00 -18.34 10.69
CA MET A 432 -16.99 -18.07 9.25
C MET A 432 -15.58 -18.24 8.64
N GLY A 433 -14.53 -17.89 9.39
CA GLY A 433 -13.13 -18.09 8.97
C GLY A 433 -12.81 -19.58 8.85
N ALA A 434 -13.20 -20.36 9.86
CA ALA A 434 -13.08 -21.82 9.84
C ALA A 434 -13.92 -22.44 8.71
N ALA A 435 -15.14 -21.93 8.46
CA ALA A 435 -15.99 -22.40 7.37
C ALA A 435 -15.41 -22.07 5.98
N ALA A 436 -14.79 -20.91 5.81
CA ALA A 436 -14.08 -20.56 4.58
C ALA A 436 -12.92 -21.54 4.33
N SER A 437 -12.13 -21.85 5.36
CA SER A 437 -11.02 -22.81 5.27
C SER A 437 -11.54 -24.21 4.91
N ARG A 438 -12.61 -24.65 5.57
CA ARG A 438 -13.30 -25.90 5.25
C ARG A 438 -13.84 -25.96 3.83
N THR A 439 -14.36 -24.86 3.31
CA THR A 439 -14.87 -24.81 1.93
C THR A 439 -13.75 -25.09 0.92
N VAL A 440 -12.56 -24.51 1.14
CA VAL A 440 -11.39 -24.80 0.28
C VAL A 440 -10.95 -26.26 0.44
N GLY A 441 -10.93 -26.78 1.68
CA GLY A 441 -10.67 -28.19 1.95
C GLY A 441 -11.66 -29.13 1.24
N ASP A 442 -12.95 -28.84 1.32
CA ASP A 442 -14.03 -29.59 0.64
C ASP A 442 -13.79 -29.64 -0.87
N LEU A 443 -13.38 -28.53 -1.48
CA LEU A 443 -13.05 -28.50 -2.91
C LEU A 443 -11.85 -29.39 -3.25
N VAL A 444 -10.79 -29.37 -2.43
CA VAL A 444 -9.60 -30.23 -2.63
C VAL A 444 -9.95 -31.70 -2.52
N TYR A 445 -10.64 -32.10 -1.46
CA TYR A 445 -11.00 -33.50 -1.26
C TYR A 445 -12.06 -33.97 -2.26
N ALA A 446 -12.93 -33.08 -2.73
CA ALA A 446 -13.86 -33.39 -3.81
C ALA A 446 -13.14 -33.79 -5.11
N VAL A 447 -11.97 -33.22 -5.43
CA VAL A 447 -11.15 -33.66 -6.59
C VAL A 447 -10.75 -35.13 -6.46
N LEU A 448 -10.35 -35.56 -5.25
CA LEU A 448 -9.94 -36.94 -4.96
C LEU A 448 -11.10 -37.92 -5.01
N VAL A 449 -12.19 -37.58 -4.32
CA VAL A 449 -13.39 -38.42 -4.17
C VAL A 449 -14.13 -38.54 -5.50
N ALA A 450 -14.35 -37.44 -6.21
CA ALA A 450 -15.04 -37.44 -7.50
C ALA A 450 -14.20 -38.04 -8.64
N ASN A 451 -12.91 -38.31 -8.40
CA ASN A 451 -11.95 -38.78 -9.41
C ASN A 451 -12.00 -37.91 -10.68
N GLN A 452 -11.81 -36.60 -10.50
CA GLN A 452 -12.01 -35.60 -11.56
C GLN A 452 -11.23 -35.95 -12.83
N ARG A 453 -11.84 -35.71 -14.00
CA ARG A 453 -11.18 -35.92 -15.29
C ARG A 453 -10.15 -34.84 -15.57
N MET A 454 -9.01 -35.25 -16.11
CA MET A 454 -7.92 -34.35 -16.53
C MET A 454 -8.06 -33.96 -18.00
N GLY A 455 -7.18 -33.08 -18.49
CA GLY A 455 -7.16 -32.58 -19.87
C GLY A 455 -7.05 -33.67 -20.95
N ASP A 456 -6.54 -34.85 -20.58
CA ASP A 456 -6.44 -36.04 -21.42
C ASP A 456 -7.74 -36.89 -21.50
N LYS A 457 -8.80 -36.43 -20.83
CA LYS A 457 -10.13 -37.05 -20.68
C LYS A 457 -10.18 -38.30 -19.80
N ASN A 458 -9.05 -38.78 -19.27
CA ASN A 458 -9.05 -39.88 -18.31
C ASN A 458 -9.28 -39.33 -16.88
N PRO A 459 -9.87 -40.11 -15.98
CA PRO A 459 -9.97 -39.75 -14.56
C PRO A 459 -8.59 -39.59 -13.92
N LEU A 460 -8.47 -38.78 -12.86
CA LEU A 460 -7.22 -38.56 -12.12
C LEU A 460 -6.53 -39.88 -11.76
N PHE A 461 -7.28 -40.84 -11.20
CA PHE A 461 -6.85 -42.20 -10.92
C PHE A 461 -7.40 -43.17 -11.96
N ASP A 462 -6.51 -43.71 -12.79
CA ASP A 462 -6.85 -44.64 -13.86
C ASP A 462 -5.72 -45.64 -14.11
N ALA A 463 -6.05 -46.82 -14.63
CA ALA A 463 -5.04 -47.82 -15.01
C ALA A 463 -4.08 -47.29 -16.09
N LYS A 464 -4.56 -46.44 -17.01
CA LYS A 464 -3.73 -45.78 -18.03
C LYS A 464 -2.72 -44.81 -17.44
N HIS A 465 -3.05 -44.17 -16.33
CA HIS A 465 -2.15 -43.30 -15.56
C HIS A 465 -1.17 -44.09 -14.70
N SER A 466 -1.30 -45.42 -14.62
CA SER A 466 -0.46 -46.29 -13.78
C SER A 466 -0.39 -45.83 -12.32
N ASN A 467 -1.47 -45.22 -11.83
CA ASN A 467 -1.56 -44.63 -10.49
C ASN A 467 -2.76 -45.15 -9.68
N LEU A 468 -3.38 -46.23 -10.14
CA LEU A 468 -4.45 -46.94 -9.44
C LEU A 468 -3.99 -48.37 -9.15
N ILE A 469 -4.04 -48.78 -7.89
CA ILE A 469 -3.75 -50.14 -7.44
C ILE A 469 -4.91 -50.70 -6.62
N ASN A 470 -4.96 -52.03 -6.45
CA ASN A 470 -5.86 -52.68 -5.50
C ASN A 470 -5.04 -53.46 -4.47
N SER A 471 -4.77 -52.85 -3.32
CA SER A 471 -4.02 -53.48 -2.23
C SER A 471 -4.47 -52.95 -0.87
N GLU A 472 -4.50 -53.82 0.12
CA GLU A 472 -4.74 -53.42 1.51
C GLU A 472 -3.63 -52.49 2.01
N LEU A 473 -3.88 -51.81 3.13
CA LEU A 473 -2.87 -50.98 3.77
C LEU A 473 -1.91 -51.87 4.58
N ASP A 474 -0.90 -52.37 3.90
CA ASP A 474 0.18 -53.20 4.44
C ASP A 474 1.54 -52.86 3.77
N ILE A 475 2.61 -53.52 4.22
CA ILE A 475 3.96 -53.28 3.67
C ILE A 475 4.08 -53.66 2.18
N PRO A 476 3.54 -54.81 1.71
CA PRO A 476 3.43 -55.12 0.29
C PRO A 476 2.69 -54.03 -0.52
N GLY A 477 1.54 -53.56 -0.05
CA GLY A 477 0.73 -52.52 -0.67
C GLY A 477 1.46 -51.20 -0.75
N LEU A 478 2.07 -50.74 0.35
CA LEU A 478 2.92 -49.54 0.37
C LEU A 478 4.11 -49.66 -0.60
N SER A 479 4.72 -50.85 -0.70
CA SER A 479 5.78 -51.13 -1.67
C SER A 479 5.32 -51.07 -3.11
N ALA A 480 4.14 -51.63 -3.41
CA ALA A 480 3.52 -51.56 -4.73
C ALA A 480 3.20 -50.12 -5.12
N ALA A 481 2.59 -49.34 -4.22
CA ALA A 481 2.26 -47.94 -4.46
C ALA A 481 3.51 -47.05 -4.63
N ARG A 482 4.53 -47.22 -3.77
CA ARG A 482 5.83 -46.54 -3.91
C ARG A 482 6.52 -46.87 -5.23
N LYS A 483 6.45 -48.14 -5.66
CA LYS A 483 6.98 -48.56 -6.96
C LYS A 483 6.22 -47.90 -8.10
N ALA A 484 4.89 -47.87 -8.05
CA ALA A 484 4.07 -47.21 -9.07
C ALA A 484 4.47 -45.74 -9.23
N MET A 485 4.60 -45.02 -8.11
CA MET A 485 4.97 -43.61 -8.09
C MET A 485 6.40 -43.33 -8.60
N ARG A 486 7.38 -44.13 -8.19
CA ARG A 486 8.77 -43.97 -8.65
C ARG A 486 8.97 -44.37 -10.11
N MET A 487 8.16 -45.31 -10.61
CA MET A 487 8.23 -45.80 -11.99
C MET A 487 7.40 -44.97 -12.97
N GLN A 488 6.75 -43.89 -12.51
CA GLN A 488 6.06 -42.95 -13.37
C GLN A 488 7.00 -42.40 -14.45
N LYS A 489 6.47 -42.29 -15.67
CA LYS A 489 7.23 -41.84 -16.84
C LYS A 489 6.66 -40.52 -17.34
N ASN A 490 7.53 -39.67 -17.87
CA ASN A 490 7.10 -38.58 -18.72
C ASN A 490 6.65 -39.11 -20.10
N ASN A 491 6.03 -38.26 -20.92
CA ASN A 491 5.57 -38.63 -22.27
C ASN A 491 6.76 -38.99 -23.18
N ALA A 492 7.95 -38.45 -22.89
CA ALA A 492 9.20 -38.81 -23.56
C ALA A 492 9.74 -40.21 -23.13
N GLY A 493 9.14 -40.86 -22.13
CA GLY A 493 9.47 -42.20 -21.65
C GLY A 493 10.62 -42.29 -20.65
N ALA A 494 11.08 -41.17 -20.07
CA ALA A 494 11.99 -41.17 -18.93
C ALA A 494 11.26 -41.36 -17.61
N VAL A 495 11.89 -42.13 -16.72
CA VAL A 495 11.39 -42.41 -15.38
C VAL A 495 11.68 -41.21 -14.48
N LEU A 496 10.66 -40.71 -13.77
CA LEU A 496 10.72 -39.48 -12.98
C LEU A 496 11.19 -39.70 -11.53
N ASN A 497 11.18 -40.94 -11.04
CA ASN A 497 11.62 -41.30 -9.68
C ASN A 497 11.03 -40.40 -8.58
N ILE A 498 9.73 -40.10 -8.65
CA ILE A 498 9.05 -39.23 -7.70
C ILE A 498 8.90 -39.97 -6.36
N PRO A 499 9.47 -39.47 -5.25
CA PRO A 499 9.35 -40.10 -3.95
C PRO A 499 8.02 -39.74 -3.27
N PRO A 500 7.29 -40.70 -2.68
CA PRO A 500 6.16 -40.38 -1.80
C PRO A 500 6.65 -39.68 -0.53
N ARG A 501 5.84 -38.75 0.00
CA ARG A 501 6.07 -38.08 1.29
C ARG A 501 4.88 -38.18 2.22
N PHE A 502 3.67 -38.14 1.69
CA PHE A 502 2.46 -38.16 2.50
C PHE A 502 1.66 -39.43 2.23
N LEU A 503 1.10 -39.99 3.30
CA LEU A 503 0.13 -41.09 3.27
C LEU A 503 -1.20 -40.52 3.76
N LEU A 504 -2.16 -40.38 2.85
CA LEU A 504 -3.49 -39.87 3.14
C LEU A 504 -4.45 -41.05 3.32
N VAL A 505 -5.10 -41.11 4.48
CA VAL A 505 -5.97 -42.22 4.88
C VAL A 505 -7.29 -41.73 5.51
N PRO A 506 -8.38 -42.52 5.37
CA PRO A 506 -9.58 -42.41 6.20
C PRO A 506 -9.25 -42.58 7.70
N VAL A 507 -10.10 -42.04 8.57
CA VAL A 507 -9.98 -42.14 10.03
C VAL A 507 -9.97 -43.60 10.48
N GLU A 508 -10.78 -44.46 9.85
CA GLU A 508 -10.78 -45.91 10.12
C GLU A 508 -9.40 -46.59 9.95
N LEU A 509 -8.55 -46.07 9.05
CA LEU A 509 -7.22 -46.61 8.78
C LEU A 509 -6.09 -45.91 9.54
N GLU A 510 -6.40 -44.90 10.38
CA GLU A 510 -5.41 -44.09 11.10
C GLU A 510 -4.49 -44.93 11.99
N ASP A 511 -5.06 -45.81 12.82
CA ASP A 511 -4.29 -46.63 13.76
C ASP A 511 -3.36 -47.59 13.00
N ARG A 512 -3.88 -48.19 11.92
CA ARG A 512 -3.08 -49.09 11.07
C ARG A 512 -1.97 -48.33 10.35
N ALA A 513 -2.25 -47.16 9.79
CA ALA A 513 -1.26 -46.31 9.14
C ALA A 513 -0.17 -45.88 10.13
N THR A 514 -0.56 -45.41 11.32
CA THR A 514 0.37 -44.96 12.35
C THR A 514 1.24 -46.11 12.85
N GLN A 515 0.65 -47.29 13.08
CA GLN A 515 1.40 -48.49 13.46
C GLN A 515 2.42 -48.88 12.37
N LEU A 516 2.03 -48.85 11.09
CA LEU A 516 2.92 -49.20 9.99
C LEU A 516 4.06 -48.21 9.77
N ILE A 517 3.85 -46.92 10.03
CA ILE A 517 4.85 -45.88 9.78
C ILE A 517 5.74 -45.62 11.00
N ARG A 518 5.23 -45.73 12.23
CA ARG A 518 6.01 -45.45 13.45
C ARG A 518 6.65 -46.67 14.10
N SER A 519 6.27 -47.87 13.69
CA SER A 519 6.86 -49.09 14.27
C SER A 519 8.28 -49.31 13.76
N THR A 520 9.20 -49.56 14.69
CA THR A 520 10.60 -49.87 14.39
C THR A 520 10.78 -51.28 13.80
N SER A 521 9.86 -52.19 14.14
CA SER A 521 9.79 -53.56 13.63
C SER A 521 8.45 -53.83 12.94
N LEU A 522 8.38 -54.87 12.10
CA LEU A 522 7.14 -55.24 11.41
C LEU A 522 6.04 -55.67 12.43
N PRO A 523 4.84 -55.06 12.40
CA PRO A 523 3.78 -55.34 13.37
C PRO A 523 3.31 -56.80 13.40
N ASP A 524 3.38 -57.48 12.25
CA ASP A 524 2.88 -58.84 12.06
C ASP A 524 4.02 -59.90 12.08
N ALA A 525 5.26 -59.50 12.38
CA ALA A 525 6.40 -60.42 12.41
C ALA A 525 6.57 -61.05 13.80
N GLN A 526 6.69 -62.38 13.84
CA GLN A 526 7.00 -63.14 15.07
C GLN A 526 8.37 -62.80 15.68
N ASN A 527 9.25 -62.10 14.95
CA ASN A 527 10.59 -61.73 15.39
C ASN A 527 10.77 -60.21 15.36
N SER A 528 10.99 -59.60 16.54
CA SER A 528 11.19 -58.15 16.73
C SER A 528 12.46 -57.57 16.08
N GLY A 529 13.26 -58.39 15.40
CA GLY A 529 14.52 -57.98 14.74
C GLY A 529 14.40 -57.62 13.25
N VAL A 530 13.21 -57.74 12.64
CA VAL A 530 13.01 -57.36 11.23
C VAL A 530 12.73 -55.87 11.11
N PHE A 531 13.68 -55.12 10.55
CA PHE A 531 13.60 -53.68 10.36
C PHE A 531 12.44 -53.29 9.44
N ASN A 532 11.64 -52.31 9.86
CA ASN A 532 10.59 -51.73 9.03
C ASN A 532 11.17 -50.71 8.02
N PRO A 533 11.09 -50.97 6.70
CA PRO A 533 11.62 -50.05 5.68
C PRO A 533 10.85 -48.73 5.54
N TYR A 534 9.70 -48.60 6.20
CA TYR A 534 8.84 -47.40 6.19
C TYR A 534 8.85 -46.63 7.50
N ASN A 535 9.71 -47.00 8.46
CA ASN A 535 9.82 -46.28 9.74
C ASN A 535 10.17 -44.79 9.50
N ASP A 536 9.28 -43.90 9.92
CA ASP A 536 9.34 -42.44 9.71
C ASP A 536 9.55 -42.01 8.24
N ALA A 537 9.19 -42.88 7.28
CA ALA A 537 9.40 -42.61 5.86
C ALA A 537 8.32 -41.70 5.24
N LEU A 538 7.14 -41.62 5.86
CA LEU A 538 5.97 -40.89 5.36
C LEU A 538 5.30 -40.13 6.51
N THR A 539 4.66 -39.00 6.19
CA THR A 539 3.78 -38.30 7.13
C THR A 539 2.35 -38.77 6.89
N VAL A 540 1.72 -39.33 7.92
CA VAL A 540 0.31 -39.75 7.87
C VAL A 540 -0.58 -38.53 8.00
N ILE A 541 -1.51 -38.36 7.06
CA ILE A 541 -2.57 -37.35 7.08
C ILE A 541 -3.89 -38.10 7.15
N THR A 542 -4.70 -37.79 8.15
CA THR A 542 -6.02 -38.41 8.36
C THR A 542 -7.09 -37.41 8.02
N GLU A 543 -8.11 -37.86 7.28
CA GLU A 543 -9.18 -36.97 6.83
C GLU A 543 -10.54 -37.68 6.88
N ALA A 544 -11.45 -37.13 7.68
CA ALA A 544 -12.80 -37.70 7.89
C ALA A 544 -13.68 -37.65 6.64
N ARG A 545 -13.41 -36.73 5.70
CA ARG A 545 -14.15 -36.65 4.43
C ARG A 545 -13.95 -37.88 3.54
N LEU A 546 -12.82 -38.59 3.71
CA LEU A 546 -12.54 -39.80 2.94
C LEU A 546 -13.34 -41.02 3.42
N ASP A 547 -13.69 -41.07 4.71
CA ASP A 547 -14.54 -42.12 5.29
C ASP A 547 -15.92 -42.15 4.62
N ALA A 548 -16.45 -40.99 4.24
CA ALA A 548 -17.73 -40.88 3.55
C ALA A 548 -17.72 -41.48 2.13
N ASP A 549 -16.56 -41.55 1.47
CA ASP A 549 -16.39 -42.20 0.16
C ASP A 549 -16.05 -43.69 0.33
N SER A 550 -14.95 -43.98 1.04
CA SER A 550 -14.46 -45.34 1.23
C SER A 550 -13.53 -45.43 2.42
N VAL A 551 -13.95 -46.20 3.44
CA VAL A 551 -13.15 -46.51 4.63
C VAL A 551 -11.91 -47.37 4.35
N LYS A 552 -11.79 -47.95 3.15
CA LYS A 552 -10.66 -48.81 2.77
C LYS A 552 -9.66 -48.14 1.84
N SER A 553 -10.09 -47.10 1.11
CA SER A 553 -9.24 -46.47 0.11
C SER A 553 -8.17 -45.62 0.77
N TRP A 554 -6.94 -45.68 0.26
CA TRP A 554 -5.82 -44.87 0.77
C TRP A 554 -4.98 -44.32 -0.37
N TYR A 555 -4.25 -43.24 -0.11
CA TYR A 555 -3.54 -42.48 -1.13
C TYR A 555 -2.08 -42.22 -0.72
N LEU A 556 -1.15 -42.33 -1.68
CA LEU A 556 0.20 -41.81 -1.53
C LEU A 556 0.37 -40.55 -2.38
N LEU A 557 0.95 -39.53 -1.76
CA LEU A 557 1.15 -38.23 -2.38
C LEU A 557 2.63 -37.83 -2.30
N ALA A 558 3.07 -37.12 -3.34
CA ALA A 558 4.37 -36.47 -3.37
C ALA A 558 4.41 -35.25 -2.43
N GLY A 559 5.63 -34.82 -2.12
CA GLY A 559 5.85 -33.59 -1.35
C GLY A 559 5.49 -32.32 -2.10
N GLN A 560 5.41 -31.21 -1.36
CA GLN A 560 5.30 -29.88 -1.95
C GLN A 560 6.46 -29.63 -2.96
N GLY A 561 6.13 -29.17 -4.17
CA GLY A 561 7.09 -28.93 -5.26
C GLY A 561 6.95 -29.86 -6.47
N SER A 562 6.16 -30.93 -6.37
CA SER A 562 5.61 -31.65 -7.53
C SER A 562 4.20 -31.16 -7.86
N ASP A 563 3.85 -31.13 -9.15
CA ASP A 563 2.56 -30.61 -9.64
C ASP A 563 1.37 -31.53 -9.30
N THR A 564 1.01 -31.76 -8.03
CA THR A 564 -0.13 -32.64 -7.67
C THR A 564 -1.49 -31.97 -7.95
N ILE A 565 -2.06 -31.30 -6.94
CA ILE A 565 -3.29 -30.50 -7.05
C ILE A 565 -2.91 -29.04 -6.79
N GLU A 566 -3.41 -28.13 -7.61
CA GLU A 566 -3.26 -26.70 -7.41
C GLU A 566 -4.51 -26.12 -6.74
N VAL A 567 -4.27 -25.34 -5.69
CA VAL A 567 -5.26 -24.42 -5.11
C VAL A 567 -4.86 -23.02 -5.54
N ALA A 568 -5.59 -22.47 -6.49
CA ALA A 568 -5.36 -21.13 -7.01
C ALA A 568 -6.24 -20.11 -6.29
N TYR A 569 -5.64 -18.97 -5.96
CA TYR A 569 -6.30 -17.84 -5.33
C TYR A 569 -6.26 -16.61 -6.22
N LEU A 570 -7.29 -15.77 -6.13
CA LEU A 570 -7.35 -14.51 -6.89
C LEU A 570 -6.23 -13.58 -6.42
N ASP A 571 -5.37 -13.16 -7.36
CA ASP A 571 -4.21 -12.28 -7.12
C ASP A 571 -3.29 -12.74 -5.97
N GLY A 572 -3.32 -14.03 -5.65
CA GLY A 572 -2.53 -14.62 -4.56
C GLY A 572 -3.05 -14.36 -3.14
N ILE A 573 -4.26 -13.79 -3.00
CA ILE A 573 -4.93 -13.57 -1.72
C ILE A 573 -5.54 -14.89 -1.22
N ASP A 574 -4.85 -15.57 -0.31
CA ASP A 574 -5.26 -16.88 0.23
C ASP A 574 -5.99 -16.80 1.57
N THR A 575 -6.34 -15.60 2.02
CA THR A 575 -7.14 -15.39 3.22
C THR A 575 -8.53 -14.89 2.84
N PRO A 576 -9.56 -15.23 3.63
CA PRO A 576 -10.89 -14.67 3.44
C PRO A 576 -10.84 -13.19 3.78
N TYR A 577 -11.67 -12.41 3.10
CA TYR A 577 -11.71 -10.97 3.26
C TYR A 577 -13.13 -10.51 3.61
N LEU A 578 -13.18 -9.37 4.28
CA LEU A 578 -14.39 -8.86 4.93
C LEU A 578 -14.70 -7.46 4.40
N GLU A 579 -15.89 -7.31 3.82
CA GLU A 579 -16.44 -6.02 3.40
C GLU A 579 -17.58 -5.61 4.30
N GLN A 580 -17.68 -4.32 4.58
CA GLN A 580 -18.71 -3.76 5.43
C GLN A 580 -19.73 -2.98 4.60
N GLN A 581 -21.01 -3.19 4.89
CA GLN A 581 -22.10 -2.34 4.42
C GLN A 581 -22.89 -1.82 5.62
N GLN A 582 -23.11 -0.52 5.65
CA GLN A 582 -24.00 0.13 6.62
C GLN A 582 -25.46 -0.04 6.16
N GLY A 583 -26.31 -0.54 7.05
CA GLY A 583 -27.65 -1.02 6.70
C GLY A 583 -28.75 0.06 6.74
N PHE A 584 -29.58 0.10 5.68
CA PHE A 584 -30.96 0.61 5.69
C PHE A 584 -31.98 -0.53 5.93
N THR A 585 -31.61 -1.78 5.60
CA THR A 585 -32.43 -3.00 5.71
C THR A 585 -32.28 -3.73 7.05
N VAL A 586 -31.19 -3.49 7.76
CA VAL A 586 -30.91 -4.02 9.10
C VAL A 586 -30.50 -2.86 9.99
N ASP A 587 -31.05 -2.80 11.20
CA ASP A 587 -30.71 -1.80 12.21
C ASP A 587 -29.31 -2.08 12.81
N GLY A 588 -28.25 -1.97 12.02
CA GLY A 588 -26.88 -2.32 12.40
C GLY A 588 -25.89 -2.33 11.23
N VAL A 589 -24.90 -3.22 11.30
CA VAL A 589 -23.87 -3.39 10.25
C VAL A 589 -23.97 -4.78 9.66
N THR A 590 -23.91 -4.86 8.33
CA THR A 590 -23.74 -6.12 7.60
C THR A 590 -22.30 -6.27 7.15
N PHE A 591 -21.75 -7.45 7.35
CA PHE A 591 -20.44 -7.86 6.92
C PHE A 591 -20.57 -8.97 5.87
N LYS A 592 -19.86 -8.80 4.77
CA LYS A 592 -19.74 -9.80 3.72
C LYS A 592 -18.37 -10.44 3.83
N VAL A 593 -18.35 -11.73 4.13
CA VAL A 593 -17.14 -12.54 4.06
C VAL A 593 -17.11 -13.18 2.68
N ARG A 594 -16.05 -12.96 1.90
CA ARG A 594 -15.81 -13.71 0.66
C ARG A 594 -14.39 -14.31 0.62
N ILE A 595 -14.23 -15.40 -0.12
CA ILE A 595 -12.96 -16.01 -0.50
C ILE A 595 -13.07 -16.48 -1.96
N ASP A 596 -12.01 -16.24 -2.73
CA ASP A 596 -11.95 -16.57 -4.14
C ASP A 596 -10.91 -17.68 -4.35
N ALA A 597 -11.39 -18.89 -4.63
CA ALA A 597 -10.55 -20.08 -4.74
C ALA A 597 -10.97 -20.95 -5.94
N GLY A 598 -9.99 -21.59 -6.56
CA GLY A 598 -10.19 -22.57 -7.62
C GLY A 598 -9.26 -23.75 -7.40
N VAL A 599 -9.77 -24.97 -7.56
CA VAL A 599 -8.98 -26.19 -7.35
C VAL A 599 -9.01 -27.05 -8.60
N SER A 600 -7.83 -27.52 -9.03
CA SER A 600 -7.72 -28.43 -10.17
C SER A 600 -6.56 -29.41 -9.99
N PRO A 601 -6.69 -30.67 -10.43
CA PRO A 601 -5.54 -31.56 -10.57
C PRO A 601 -4.60 -31.04 -11.68
N LEU A 602 -3.29 -31.07 -11.43
CA LEU A 602 -2.26 -30.65 -12.40
C LEU A 602 -1.49 -31.84 -12.98
N ASP A 603 -1.13 -32.83 -12.16
CA ASP A 603 -0.37 -34.00 -12.58
C ASP A 603 -0.78 -35.23 -11.76
N TRP A 604 -1.17 -36.28 -12.47
CA TRP A 604 -1.51 -37.58 -11.90
C TRP A 604 -0.28 -38.36 -11.40
N ARG A 605 0.93 -38.02 -11.87
CA ARG A 605 2.17 -38.78 -11.60
C ARG A 605 2.64 -38.64 -10.14
N GLY A 606 2.27 -37.55 -9.48
CA GLY A 606 2.61 -37.27 -8.09
C GLY A 606 1.73 -37.98 -7.07
N MET A 607 0.75 -38.79 -7.51
CA MET A 607 -0.28 -39.35 -6.65
C MET A 607 -0.56 -40.80 -7.04
N VAL A 608 -0.88 -41.65 -6.06
CA VAL A 608 -1.34 -43.03 -6.29
C VAL A 608 -2.52 -43.32 -5.36
N LYS A 609 -3.59 -43.90 -5.88
CA LYS A 609 -4.75 -44.39 -5.11
C LYS A 609 -4.70 -45.92 -5.01
N SER A 610 -4.99 -46.44 -3.82
CA SER A 610 -5.36 -47.84 -3.62
C SER A 610 -6.85 -47.94 -3.30
N SER A 611 -7.56 -48.89 -3.91
CA SER A 611 -8.96 -49.21 -3.59
C SER A 611 -9.14 -50.05 -2.32
N GLY A 612 -8.04 -50.43 -1.65
CA GLY A 612 -8.08 -50.99 -0.30
C GLY A 612 -8.25 -52.51 -0.19
N GLY A 613 -8.08 -53.28 -1.28
CA GLY A 613 -8.12 -54.75 -1.27
C GLY A 613 -9.49 -55.34 -1.58
#